data_AF-F4R4M7-F1
#
_entry.id   AF-F4R4M7-F1
#
_cell.length_a   1.000
_cell.length_b   1.000
_cell.length_c   1.000
_cell.angle_alpha   90.00
_cell.angle_beta   90.00
_cell.angle_gamma   90.00
#
_symmetry.space_group_name_H-M   'P 1'
#
loop_
_entity.id
_entity.type
_entity.pdbx_description
1 polymer ?
#
loop_
_entity_poly.entity_id
_entity_poly.type
_entity_poly.pdbx_seq_one_letter_code
_entity_poly.pdbx_strand_id
1 'polypeptide(L)'
;MLLHKFVDNLAQYFPDLHSTLTVHDFTRFATLASEVVFRSKGTISNEADSIIPFLRNALHLSLPKELCYQLWHTTQPNFNTMHIQPGHLIQQHGYSPDLTTKIPEYTLVSPVKQCLVCAKPHILQLRSRMDRYLYDVDGVHTASIVTLKCSGCSTHYRPSYHSKKKFAPTSHLRTGAMRISTRDKCSPNIDDSVFYILSASISNFNLANLFNRCYVDDVPLPPLAGAPKVRPKLSEVTCRDALDINSLLQKLESAGACLRVDTSVAPEHRYHKAMKAVVEWIALEGSKHHNHACSACVRVIPLPTADGRAKLGYIRAVVTDGITIGHWRCTATSEQLRELANVDGQPAPNGPCTTPLASVSDRFCPEHHNRLGKRCVAQPCKRDATNGTATCDLQEHVDAPPALGHC
;
A
#
# COMPACT_ATOMS: atom_id res chain seq x y z
N MET A 1 17.02 -12.62 -33.53
CA MET A 1 17.12 -13.13 -34.92
C MET A 1 16.42 -12.15 -35.87
N LEU A 2 17.02 -11.81 -37.01
CA LEU A 2 16.33 -11.01 -38.04
C LEU A 2 15.24 -11.87 -38.69
N LEU A 3 14.06 -11.29 -38.95
CA LEU A 3 12.89 -12.01 -39.45
C LEU A 3 13.18 -12.85 -40.71
N HIS A 4 14.01 -12.34 -41.63
CA HIS A 4 14.41 -13.10 -42.82
C HIS A 4 15.15 -14.39 -42.47
N LYS A 5 16.11 -14.36 -41.52
CA LYS A 5 16.83 -15.57 -41.09
C LYS A 5 15.92 -16.61 -40.44
N PHE A 6 14.87 -16.16 -39.75
CA PHE A 6 13.87 -17.06 -39.18
C PHE A 6 13.08 -17.78 -40.27
N VAL A 7 12.61 -17.02 -41.26
CA VAL A 7 11.86 -17.54 -42.39
C VAL A 7 12.73 -18.49 -43.22
N ASP A 8 13.98 -18.12 -43.50
CA ASP A 8 14.94 -18.97 -44.22
C ASP A 8 15.20 -20.29 -43.48
N ASN A 9 15.39 -20.23 -42.15
CA ASN A 9 15.55 -21.44 -41.33
C ASN A 9 14.29 -22.31 -41.33
N LEU A 10 13.10 -21.71 -41.24
CA LEU A 10 11.85 -22.46 -41.33
C LEU A 10 11.71 -23.14 -42.69
N ALA A 11 11.98 -22.41 -43.79
CA ALA A 11 11.90 -22.97 -45.13
C ALA A 11 12.90 -24.11 -45.36
N GLN A 12 14.11 -24.00 -44.79
CA GLN A 12 15.17 -24.99 -44.97
C GLN A 12 14.98 -26.25 -44.10
N TYR A 13 14.59 -26.09 -42.83
CA TYR A 13 14.60 -27.18 -41.85
C TYR A 13 13.21 -27.67 -41.44
N PHE A 14 12.16 -26.85 -41.60
CA PHE A 14 10.79 -27.15 -41.18
C PHE A 14 9.75 -26.70 -42.22
N PRO A 15 9.76 -27.26 -43.44
CA PRO A 15 8.94 -26.78 -44.57
C PRO A 15 7.42 -26.86 -44.29
N ASP A 16 6.97 -27.87 -43.54
CA ASP A 16 5.56 -28.01 -43.14
C ASP A 16 5.14 -26.91 -42.16
N LEU A 17 6.02 -26.57 -41.21
CA LEU A 17 5.81 -25.43 -40.32
C LEU A 17 5.83 -24.12 -41.11
N HIS A 18 6.77 -23.94 -42.05
CA HIS A 18 6.86 -22.75 -42.89
C HIS A 18 5.58 -22.50 -43.71
N SER A 19 4.99 -23.55 -44.27
CA SER A 19 3.76 -23.46 -45.08
C SER A 19 2.47 -23.30 -44.27
N THR A 20 2.47 -23.76 -43.01
CA THR A 20 1.27 -23.77 -42.15
C THR A 20 1.24 -22.62 -41.14
N LEU A 21 2.41 -22.12 -40.71
CA LEU A 21 2.53 -21.10 -39.68
C LEU A 21 2.02 -19.74 -40.17
N THR A 22 0.96 -19.25 -39.54
CA THR A 22 0.50 -17.88 -39.76
C THR A 22 1.28 -16.90 -38.88
N VAL A 23 1.40 -15.64 -39.33
CA VAL A 23 1.98 -14.56 -38.51
C VAL A 23 1.21 -14.42 -37.18
N HIS A 24 -0.11 -14.55 -37.22
CA HIS A 24 -0.97 -14.49 -36.04
C HIS A 24 -0.61 -15.55 -34.99
N ASP A 25 -0.50 -16.82 -35.41
CA ASP A 25 -0.19 -17.92 -34.50
C ASP A 25 1.26 -17.83 -33.99
N PHE A 26 2.19 -17.43 -34.87
CA PHE A 26 3.57 -17.15 -34.49
C PHE A 26 3.66 -16.08 -33.39
N THR A 27 3.03 -14.91 -33.59
CA THR A 27 3.10 -13.81 -32.63
C THR A 27 2.50 -14.21 -31.28
N ARG A 28 1.31 -14.84 -31.28
CA ARG A 28 0.67 -15.29 -30.04
C ARG A 28 1.51 -16.35 -29.31
N PHE A 29 2.06 -17.32 -30.05
CA PHE A 29 2.93 -18.35 -29.50
C PHE A 29 4.18 -17.73 -28.87
N ALA A 30 4.93 -16.93 -29.63
CA ALA A 30 6.20 -16.35 -29.18
C ALA A 30 6.02 -15.40 -27.98
N THR A 31 4.96 -14.57 -27.99
CA THR A 31 4.66 -13.67 -26.87
C THR A 31 4.34 -14.45 -25.59
N LEU A 32 3.44 -15.44 -25.64
CA LEU A 32 3.08 -16.19 -24.43
C LEU A 32 4.21 -17.13 -23.98
N ALA A 33 4.91 -17.78 -24.91
CA ALA A 33 6.02 -18.67 -24.60
C ALA A 33 7.17 -17.92 -23.92
N SER A 34 7.55 -16.75 -24.46
CA SER A 34 8.61 -15.94 -23.86
C SER A 34 8.25 -15.44 -22.46
N GLU A 35 6.99 -15.07 -22.21
CA GLU A 35 6.50 -14.70 -20.88
C GLU A 35 6.57 -15.89 -19.90
N VAL A 36 6.16 -17.08 -20.32
CA VAL A 36 6.20 -18.29 -19.46
C VAL A 36 7.63 -18.65 -19.09
N VAL A 37 8.56 -18.64 -20.05
CA VAL A 37 9.99 -18.92 -19.81
C VAL A 37 10.62 -17.86 -18.90
N PHE A 38 10.27 -16.59 -19.10
CA PHE A 38 10.75 -15.51 -18.24
C PHE A 38 10.26 -15.69 -16.79
N ARG A 39 8.97 -16.02 -16.60
CA ARG A 39 8.39 -16.25 -15.26
C ARG A 39 8.90 -17.52 -14.60
N SER A 40 9.15 -18.58 -15.37
CA SER A 40 9.65 -19.84 -14.83
C SER A 40 11.08 -19.70 -14.32
N LYS A 41 11.87 -18.74 -14.83
CA LYS A 41 13.29 -18.56 -14.49
C LYS A 41 14.08 -19.86 -14.57
N GLY A 42 13.72 -20.74 -15.52
CA GLY A 42 14.36 -22.05 -15.72
C GLY A 42 14.03 -23.10 -14.67
N THR A 43 12.99 -22.90 -13.85
CA THR A 43 12.56 -23.89 -12.82
C THR A 43 11.77 -25.07 -13.40
N ILE A 44 11.31 -24.97 -14.65
CA ILE A 44 10.55 -26.04 -15.31
C ILE A 44 11.53 -27.00 -15.98
N SER A 45 11.55 -28.25 -15.50
CA SER A 45 12.27 -29.33 -16.19
C SER A 45 11.51 -29.74 -17.46
N ASN A 46 12.24 -30.05 -18.54
CA ASN A 46 11.66 -30.38 -19.85
C ASN A 46 10.64 -29.31 -20.31
N GLU A 47 11.12 -28.06 -20.42
CA GLU A 47 10.28 -26.90 -20.73
C GLU A 47 9.35 -27.12 -21.91
N ALA A 48 9.83 -27.69 -23.02
CA ALA A 48 9.01 -27.95 -24.20
C ALA A 48 7.82 -28.87 -23.88
N ASP A 49 8.05 -30.00 -23.20
CA ASP A 49 7.00 -30.98 -22.89
C ASP A 49 5.98 -30.46 -21.87
N SER A 50 6.40 -29.58 -20.98
CA SER A 50 5.52 -29.00 -19.97
C SER A 50 4.73 -27.80 -20.53
N ILE A 51 5.38 -26.95 -21.34
CA ILE A 51 4.84 -25.66 -21.76
C ILE A 51 4.02 -25.79 -23.05
N ILE A 52 4.39 -26.63 -24.01
CA ILE A 52 3.67 -26.75 -25.29
C ILE A 52 2.22 -27.20 -25.10
N PRO A 53 1.89 -28.21 -24.28
CA PRO A 53 0.50 -28.58 -24.01
C PRO A 53 -0.30 -27.41 -23.44
N PHE A 54 0.29 -26.64 -22.52
CA PHE A 54 -0.30 -25.42 -21.97
C PHE A 54 -0.54 -24.38 -23.07
N LEU A 55 0.45 -24.06 -23.90
CA LEU A 55 0.35 -23.06 -24.97
C LEU A 55 -0.72 -23.44 -26.00
N ARG A 56 -0.77 -24.72 -26.41
CA ARG A 56 -1.78 -25.22 -27.35
C ARG A 56 -3.19 -25.04 -26.79
N ASN A 57 -3.39 -25.34 -25.51
CA ASN A 57 -4.67 -25.18 -24.84
C ASN A 57 -5.05 -23.70 -24.65
N ALA A 58 -4.11 -22.88 -24.17
CA ALA A 58 -4.34 -21.47 -23.87
C ALA A 58 -4.58 -20.60 -25.12
N LEU A 59 -3.92 -20.93 -26.23
CA LEU A 59 -3.99 -20.15 -27.48
C LEU A 59 -4.96 -20.72 -28.50
N HIS A 60 -5.45 -21.95 -28.30
CA HIS A 60 -6.25 -22.71 -29.27
C HIS A 60 -5.55 -22.76 -30.64
N LEU A 61 -4.26 -23.14 -30.65
CA LEU A 61 -3.46 -23.17 -31.87
C LEU A 61 -4.04 -24.20 -32.85
N SER A 62 -4.22 -23.77 -34.09
CA SER A 62 -4.59 -24.63 -35.22
C SER A 62 -3.46 -25.58 -35.65
N LEU A 63 -2.24 -25.32 -35.18
CA LEU A 63 -1.05 -26.11 -35.47
C LEU A 63 -1.11 -27.52 -34.84
N PRO A 64 -0.77 -28.57 -35.60
CA PRO A 64 -0.49 -29.90 -35.06
C PRO A 64 0.51 -29.86 -33.91
N LYS A 65 0.45 -30.86 -33.02
CA LYS A 65 1.29 -30.92 -31.82
C LYS A 65 2.76 -30.84 -32.20
N GLU A 66 3.16 -31.63 -33.17
CA GLU A 66 4.52 -31.81 -33.65
C GLU A 66 5.09 -30.50 -34.22
N LEU A 67 4.27 -29.74 -34.95
CA LEU A 67 4.65 -28.42 -35.47
C LEU A 67 4.84 -27.39 -34.35
N CYS A 68 4.10 -27.52 -33.23
CA CYS A 68 4.32 -26.66 -32.06
C CYS A 68 5.68 -26.92 -31.38
N TYR A 69 6.16 -28.17 -31.37
CA TYR A 69 7.49 -28.51 -30.88
C TYR A 69 8.59 -27.97 -31.80
N GLN A 70 8.42 -28.09 -33.11
CA GLN A 70 9.34 -27.48 -34.08
C GLN A 70 9.38 -25.95 -33.94
N LEU A 71 8.21 -25.33 -33.75
CA LEU A 71 8.10 -23.90 -33.50
C LEU A 71 8.81 -23.49 -32.21
N TRP A 72 8.64 -24.26 -31.12
CA TRP A 72 9.37 -24.04 -29.87
C TRP A 72 10.87 -24.08 -30.09
N HIS A 73 11.42 -25.14 -30.69
CA HIS A 73 12.86 -25.28 -30.89
C HIS A 73 13.46 -24.15 -31.74
N THR A 74 12.72 -23.68 -32.74
CA THR A 74 13.17 -22.58 -33.61
C THR A 74 13.11 -21.21 -32.92
N THR A 75 12.16 -21.02 -31.99
CA THR A 75 11.92 -19.72 -31.36
C THR A 75 12.59 -19.54 -30.00
N GLN A 76 12.76 -20.63 -29.24
CA GLN A 76 13.27 -20.61 -27.87
C GLN A 76 14.59 -19.86 -27.69
N PRO A 77 15.60 -19.98 -28.58
CA PRO A 77 16.85 -19.24 -28.43
C PRO A 77 16.68 -17.70 -28.43
N ASN A 78 15.54 -17.20 -28.90
CA ASN A 78 15.25 -15.78 -29.00
C ASN A 78 14.25 -15.28 -27.96
N PHE A 79 13.73 -16.12 -27.06
CA PHE A 79 12.71 -15.70 -26.09
C PHE A 79 13.16 -14.53 -25.21
N ASN A 80 14.43 -14.46 -24.81
CA ASN A 80 14.95 -13.31 -24.06
C ASN A 80 14.84 -11.99 -24.83
N THR A 81 14.95 -12.02 -26.16
CA THR A 81 14.82 -10.83 -27.02
C THR A 81 13.37 -10.56 -27.46
N MET A 82 12.52 -11.60 -27.43
CA MET A 82 11.10 -11.51 -27.77
C MET A 82 10.23 -11.15 -26.57
N HIS A 83 10.74 -11.37 -25.35
CA HIS A 83 10.07 -10.99 -24.12
C HIS A 83 10.02 -9.46 -24.02
N ILE A 84 8.81 -8.93 -24.06
CA ILE A 84 8.52 -7.52 -23.90
C ILE A 84 8.01 -7.34 -22.47
N GLN A 85 8.49 -6.30 -21.76
CA GLN A 85 7.93 -5.87 -20.49
C GLN A 85 7.10 -4.59 -20.72
N PRO A 86 5.79 -4.69 -21.05
CA PRO A 86 5.01 -3.53 -21.47
C PRO A 86 4.97 -2.43 -20.41
N GLY A 87 4.82 -2.80 -19.13
CA GLY A 87 4.80 -1.84 -18.02
C GLY A 87 6.06 -0.98 -17.97
N HIS A 88 7.24 -1.62 -18.06
CA HIS A 88 8.53 -0.91 -18.05
C HIS A 88 8.70 0.01 -19.25
N LEU A 89 8.33 -0.45 -20.46
CA LEU A 89 8.40 0.38 -21.67
C LEU A 89 7.44 1.57 -21.61
N ILE A 90 6.22 1.39 -21.12
CA ILE A 90 5.25 2.47 -20.93
C ILE A 90 5.78 3.47 -19.89
N GLN A 91 6.36 2.99 -18.79
CA GLN A 91 6.95 3.85 -17.78
C GLN A 91 8.11 4.69 -18.32
N GLN A 92 9.00 4.08 -19.12
CA GLN A 92 10.17 4.76 -19.67
C GLN A 92 9.81 5.74 -20.80
N HIS A 93 8.88 5.37 -21.67
CA HIS A 93 8.63 6.09 -22.93
C HIS A 93 7.27 6.79 -22.99
N GLY A 94 6.29 6.37 -22.19
CA GLY A 94 4.91 6.87 -22.24
C GLY A 94 4.75 8.36 -21.90
N TYR A 95 5.76 8.94 -21.25
CA TYR A 95 5.84 10.38 -20.96
C TYR A 95 6.86 11.14 -21.79
N SER A 96 7.48 10.50 -22.80
CA SER A 96 8.47 11.13 -23.67
C SER A 96 7.96 12.48 -24.23
N PRO A 97 8.79 13.53 -24.29
CA PRO A 97 8.41 14.82 -24.85
C PRO A 97 7.88 14.73 -26.28
N ASP A 98 8.35 13.74 -27.05
CA ASP A 98 7.97 13.54 -28.46
C ASP A 98 6.52 13.04 -28.65
N LEU A 99 5.89 12.57 -27.58
CA LEU A 99 4.50 12.12 -27.61
C LEU A 99 3.53 13.29 -27.44
N THR A 100 2.63 13.44 -28.43
CA THR A 100 1.49 14.37 -28.39
C THR A 100 0.49 13.99 -27.30
N THR A 101 0.29 12.69 -27.07
CA THR A 101 -0.57 12.14 -26.03
C THR A 101 0.25 11.28 -25.09
N LYS A 102 0.22 11.62 -23.79
CA LYS A 102 0.92 10.84 -22.76
C LYS A 102 0.20 9.52 -22.51
N ILE A 103 0.98 8.45 -22.39
CA ILE A 103 0.51 7.08 -22.20
C ILE A 103 0.92 6.63 -20.78
N PRO A 104 0.03 6.70 -19.79
CA PRO A 104 0.29 6.14 -18.46
C PRO A 104 0.24 4.61 -18.50
N GLU A 105 0.89 3.95 -17.54
CA GLU A 105 0.71 2.51 -17.30
C GLU A 105 -0.75 2.21 -16.92
N TYR A 106 -1.36 3.06 -16.09
CA TYR A 106 -2.74 2.90 -15.64
C TYR A 106 -3.62 4.10 -15.99
N THR A 107 -4.86 3.85 -16.41
CA THR A 107 -5.89 4.89 -16.49
C THR A 107 -7.01 4.57 -15.50
N LEU A 108 -7.08 5.36 -14.43
CA LEU A 108 -8.04 5.18 -13.34
C LEU A 108 -9.28 6.02 -13.61
N VAL A 109 -10.43 5.35 -13.77
CA VAL A 109 -11.73 5.97 -14.04
C VAL A 109 -12.75 5.55 -12.98
N SER A 110 -13.76 6.38 -12.75
CA SER A 110 -14.93 5.99 -11.96
C SER A 110 -15.57 4.72 -12.56
N PRO A 111 -15.89 3.71 -11.75
CA PRO A 111 -16.52 2.47 -12.22
C PRO A 111 -17.97 2.68 -12.66
N VAL A 112 -18.61 3.73 -12.15
CA VAL A 112 -19.96 4.11 -12.55
C VAL A 112 -19.91 5.10 -13.71
N LYS A 113 -20.78 4.87 -14.70
CA LYS A 113 -20.99 5.73 -15.87
C LYS A 113 -22.21 6.66 -15.71
N GLN A 114 -23.06 6.38 -14.72
CA GLN A 114 -24.27 7.14 -14.42
C GLN A 114 -24.21 7.71 -13.00
N CYS A 115 -24.90 8.83 -12.79
CA CYS A 115 -24.95 9.49 -11.50
C CYS A 115 -25.77 8.68 -10.48
N LEU A 116 -25.15 8.29 -9.37
CA LEU A 116 -25.76 7.61 -8.23
C LEU A 116 -26.59 8.54 -7.31
N VAL A 117 -26.42 9.86 -7.46
CA VAL A 117 -27.03 10.86 -6.55
C VAL A 117 -28.33 11.45 -7.11
N CYS A 118 -28.51 11.42 -8.42
CA CYS A 118 -29.71 11.96 -9.04
C CYS A 118 -30.82 10.91 -9.01
N ALA A 119 -32.06 11.33 -8.74
CA ALA A 119 -33.22 10.44 -8.84
C ALA A 119 -33.38 9.86 -10.26
N LYS A 120 -33.02 10.64 -11.30
CA LYS A 120 -32.88 10.18 -12.68
C LYS A 120 -31.40 10.01 -13.02
N PRO A 121 -30.95 8.85 -13.53
CA PRO A 121 -29.55 8.63 -13.85
C PRO A 121 -29.11 9.49 -15.02
N HIS A 122 -28.21 10.44 -14.76
CA HIS A 122 -27.54 11.22 -15.80
C HIS A 122 -26.20 10.57 -16.17
N ILE A 123 -25.85 10.59 -17.46
CA ILE A 123 -24.53 10.16 -17.94
C ILE A 123 -23.47 11.11 -17.39
N LEU A 124 -22.39 10.53 -16.87
CA LEU A 124 -21.25 11.30 -16.36
C LEU A 124 -20.36 11.77 -17.50
N GLN A 125 -20.01 13.06 -17.49
CA GLN A 125 -19.18 13.68 -18.51
C GLN A 125 -17.74 13.81 -18.02
N LEU A 126 -16.77 13.68 -18.93
CA LEU A 126 -15.37 13.92 -18.64
C LEU A 126 -15.17 15.37 -18.20
N ARG A 127 -14.62 15.59 -17.00
CA ARG A 127 -14.26 16.93 -16.50
C ARG A 127 -12.78 17.21 -16.69
N SER A 128 -11.94 16.31 -16.20
CA SER A 128 -10.49 16.52 -16.20
C SER A 128 -9.74 15.19 -16.11
N ARG A 129 -8.48 15.25 -16.52
CA ARG A 129 -7.50 14.17 -16.43
C ARG A 129 -6.26 14.70 -15.71
N MET A 130 -5.67 13.92 -14.81
CA MET A 130 -4.47 14.30 -14.06
C MET A 130 -3.53 13.13 -13.93
N ASP A 131 -2.26 13.32 -14.26
CA ASP A 131 -1.24 12.28 -14.16
C ASP A 131 -0.58 12.28 -12.78
N ARG A 132 -0.44 11.12 -12.17
CA ARG A 132 0.06 10.89 -10.80
C ARG A 132 0.82 9.56 -10.74
N TYR A 133 1.55 9.36 -9.65
CA TYR A 133 2.10 8.05 -9.33
C TYR A 133 1.05 7.22 -8.57
N LEU A 134 1.00 5.93 -8.88
CA LEU A 134 0.26 4.91 -8.17
C LEU A 134 1.29 3.98 -7.52
N TYR A 135 1.21 3.83 -6.21
CA TYR A 135 1.96 2.81 -5.49
C TYR A 135 1.15 1.51 -5.53
N ASP A 136 1.73 0.42 -6.04
CA ASP A 136 1.19 -0.95 -5.97
C ASP A 136 2.24 -1.95 -5.44
N VAL A 137 1.83 -3.20 -5.19
CA VAL A 137 2.64 -4.29 -4.61
C VAL A 137 3.84 -4.71 -5.47
N ASP A 138 3.80 -4.36 -6.75
CA ASP A 138 4.82 -4.57 -7.76
C ASP A 138 5.61 -3.29 -8.08
N GLY A 139 5.25 -2.17 -7.44
CA GLY A 139 6.08 -0.99 -7.29
C GLY A 139 5.38 0.31 -7.61
N VAL A 140 6.12 1.27 -8.16
CA VAL A 140 5.56 2.58 -8.51
C VAL A 140 5.21 2.61 -9.98
N HIS A 141 4.00 3.05 -10.28
CA HIS A 141 3.48 3.13 -11.64
C HIS A 141 3.03 4.53 -12.00
N THR A 142 3.11 4.85 -13.28
CA THR A 142 2.49 6.05 -13.84
C THR A 142 0.99 5.82 -14.03
N ALA A 143 0.17 6.72 -13.51
CA ALA A 143 -1.28 6.58 -13.55
C ALA A 143 -1.95 7.90 -13.95
N SER A 144 -2.97 7.81 -14.78
CA SER A 144 -3.81 8.95 -15.12
C SER A 144 -5.18 8.83 -14.51
N ILE A 145 -5.58 9.85 -13.76
CA ILE A 145 -6.82 9.87 -12.99
C ILE A 145 -7.84 10.70 -13.74
N VAL A 146 -8.92 10.04 -14.14
CA VAL A 146 -10.07 10.67 -14.78
C VAL A 146 -11.07 11.11 -13.72
N THR A 147 -11.44 12.39 -13.75
CA THR A 147 -12.56 12.92 -12.97
C THR A 147 -13.74 13.13 -13.91
N LEU A 148 -14.87 12.53 -13.56
CA LEU A 148 -16.14 12.73 -14.23
C LEU A 148 -17.03 13.69 -13.45
N LYS A 149 -18.00 14.32 -14.11
CA LYS A 149 -18.97 15.24 -13.51
C LYS A 149 -20.37 14.89 -13.99
N CYS A 150 -21.32 14.87 -13.07
CA CYS A 150 -22.75 14.79 -13.41
C CYS A 150 -23.26 16.15 -13.88
N SER A 151 -23.92 16.18 -15.03
CA SER A 151 -24.56 17.38 -15.59
C SER A 151 -25.75 17.87 -14.76
N GLY A 152 -26.52 16.96 -14.16
CA GLY A 152 -27.73 17.30 -13.40
C GLY A 152 -27.47 17.85 -11.98
N CYS A 153 -26.53 17.28 -11.22
CA CYS A 153 -26.32 17.66 -9.81
C CYS A 153 -24.91 18.18 -9.48
N SER A 154 -24.03 18.34 -10.48
CA SER A 154 -22.65 18.81 -10.32
C SER A 154 -21.78 17.97 -9.38
N THR A 155 -22.19 16.73 -9.08
CA THR A 155 -21.38 15.77 -8.33
C THR A 155 -20.18 15.34 -9.17
N HIS A 156 -19.02 15.28 -8.54
CA HIS A 156 -17.78 14.82 -9.17
C HIS A 156 -17.50 13.39 -8.79
N TYR A 157 -17.19 12.56 -9.77
CA TYR A 157 -16.84 11.15 -9.62
C TYR A 157 -15.37 10.96 -9.94
N ARG A 158 -14.70 10.22 -9.07
CA ARG A 158 -13.29 9.81 -9.19
C ARG A 158 -13.26 8.28 -9.03
N PRO A 159 -12.12 7.63 -9.30
CA PRO A 159 -12.04 6.16 -9.30
C PRO A 159 -12.65 5.51 -8.06
N SER A 160 -12.27 6.00 -6.87
CA SER A 160 -12.65 5.41 -5.58
C SER A 160 -13.72 6.19 -4.79
N TYR A 161 -14.18 7.35 -5.25
CA TYR A 161 -15.15 8.15 -4.49
C TYR A 161 -15.88 9.18 -5.35
N HIS A 162 -17.00 9.68 -4.84
CA HIS A 162 -17.68 10.84 -5.42
C HIS A 162 -17.88 11.94 -4.38
N SER A 163 -18.06 13.18 -4.84
CA SER A 163 -18.13 14.35 -3.94
C SER A 163 -19.14 15.38 -4.45
N LYS A 164 -19.95 15.93 -3.52
CA LYS A 164 -20.96 16.97 -3.77
C LYS A 164 -20.81 18.08 -2.72
N LYS A 165 -20.56 19.32 -3.18
CA LYS A 165 -20.61 20.61 -2.43
C LYS A 165 -20.49 20.49 -0.88
N LYS A 166 -19.37 19.93 -0.38
CA LYS A 166 -18.92 19.75 1.04
C LYS A 166 -18.88 18.31 1.59
N PHE A 167 -19.54 17.33 0.97
CA PHE A 167 -19.46 15.92 1.40
C PHE A 167 -18.84 15.04 0.30
N ALA A 168 -17.93 14.16 0.72
CA ALA A 168 -17.42 13.08 -0.11
C ALA A 168 -17.89 11.74 0.47
N PRO A 169 -18.97 11.16 -0.05
CA PRO A 169 -19.17 9.73 0.07
C PRO A 169 -18.09 8.97 -0.71
N THR A 170 -17.22 8.28 0.02
CA THR A 170 -16.36 7.23 -0.51
C THR A 170 -17.22 5.97 -0.61
N SER A 171 -17.70 5.67 -1.82
CA SER A 171 -18.66 4.60 -2.05
C SER A 171 -18.10 3.51 -2.97
N HIS A 172 -18.04 2.31 -2.39
CA HIS A 172 -18.40 0.99 -2.92
C HIS A 172 -17.66 0.27 -4.02
N LEU A 173 -16.57 0.78 -4.58
CA LEU A 173 -15.76 -0.10 -5.42
C LEU A 173 -14.31 0.01 -5.00
N ARG A 174 -13.77 -1.12 -4.52
CA ARG A 174 -12.37 -1.51 -4.70
C ARG A 174 -12.06 -1.53 -6.21
N THR A 175 -12.16 -0.38 -6.87
CA THR A 175 -11.39 -0.13 -8.09
C THR A 175 -9.95 -0.10 -7.62
N GLY A 176 -9.05 -0.80 -8.30
CA GLY A 176 -7.65 -1.06 -7.90
C GLY A 176 -6.74 0.13 -7.58
N ALA A 177 -7.26 1.31 -7.19
CA ALA A 177 -6.53 2.42 -6.62
C ALA A 177 -7.40 3.23 -5.61
N MET A 178 -6.94 3.30 -4.37
CA MET A 178 -7.47 4.15 -3.32
C MET A 178 -6.75 5.50 -3.27
N ARG A 179 -7.48 6.58 -3.02
CA ARG A 179 -6.85 7.88 -2.74
C ARG A 179 -6.65 8.04 -1.24
N ILE A 180 -5.41 8.21 -0.82
CA ILE A 180 -5.05 8.33 0.59
C ILE A 180 -4.87 9.80 0.97
N SER A 181 -4.08 10.55 0.18
CA SER A 181 -3.80 11.96 0.46
C SER A 181 -4.13 12.88 -0.73
N THR A 182 -3.97 14.19 -0.54
CA THR A 182 -4.07 15.17 -1.64
C THR A 182 -3.00 14.93 -2.72
N ARG A 183 -1.89 14.27 -2.37
CA ARG A 183 -0.73 14.05 -3.23
C ARG A 183 -0.53 12.60 -3.65
N ASP A 184 -1.01 11.63 -2.87
CA ASP A 184 -0.66 10.21 -3.02
C ASP A 184 -1.89 9.28 -3.20
N LYS A 185 -1.68 8.22 -3.98
CA LYS A 185 -2.63 7.13 -4.21
C LYS A 185 -1.93 5.79 -4.13
N CYS A 186 -2.53 4.82 -3.44
CA CYS A 186 -2.04 3.45 -3.39
C CYS A 186 -3.12 2.48 -3.88
N SER A 187 -2.71 1.35 -4.42
CA SER A 187 -3.59 0.23 -4.75
C SER A 187 -4.16 -0.40 -3.48
N PRO A 188 -5.42 -0.85 -3.46
CA PRO A 188 -5.97 -1.67 -2.39
C PRO A 188 -5.15 -2.95 -2.13
N ASN A 189 -4.41 -3.44 -3.14
CA ASN A 189 -3.55 -4.60 -3.01
C ASN A 189 -2.31 -4.30 -2.14
N ILE A 190 -1.78 -3.06 -2.16
CA ILE A 190 -0.77 -2.65 -1.18
C ILE A 190 -1.35 -2.78 0.21
N ASP A 191 -2.57 -2.30 0.44
CA ASP A 191 -3.15 -2.34 1.78
C ASP A 191 -3.35 -3.78 2.27
N ASP A 192 -3.82 -4.69 1.41
CA ASP A 192 -3.97 -6.11 1.77
C ASP A 192 -2.60 -6.82 1.97
N SER A 193 -1.58 -6.48 1.18
CA SER A 193 -0.22 -7.03 1.33
C SER A 193 0.49 -6.48 2.56
N VAL A 194 0.34 -5.18 2.81
CA VAL A 194 0.80 -4.50 4.01
C VAL A 194 0.05 -5.04 5.23
N PHE A 195 -1.23 -5.42 5.11
CA PHE A 195 -1.97 -6.13 6.15
C PHE A 195 -1.37 -7.51 6.47
N TYR A 196 -0.94 -8.28 5.46
CA TYR A 196 -0.17 -9.51 5.70
C TYR A 196 1.21 -9.23 6.32
N ILE A 197 1.88 -8.14 5.98
CA ILE A 197 3.16 -7.74 6.60
C ILE A 197 2.94 -7.18 8.02
N LEU A 198 1.78 -6.57 8.32
CA LEU A 198 1.37 -6.15 9.67
C LEU A 198 1.15 -7.35 10.59
N SER A 199 0.75 -8.50 10.02
CA SER A 199 0.76 -9.77 10.74
C SER A 199 2.18 -10.16 11.21
N ALA A 200 3.24 -9.53 10.67
CA ALA A 200 4.63 -9.66 11.09
C ALA A 200 5.12 -8.55 12.05
N SER A 201 4.23 -7.80 12.72
CA SER A 201 4.60 -6.83 13.78
C SER A 201 5.51 -5.67 13.34
N ILE A 202 5.33 -5.12 12.14
CA ILE A 202 6.19 -4.07 11.59
C ILE A 202 5.55 -2.67 11.76
N SER A 203 6.28 -1.71 12.33
CA SER A 203 5.81 -0.31 12.46
C SER A 203 5.53 0.34 11.09
N ASN A 204 4.60 1.30 11.01
CA ASN A 204 4.31 2.08 9.79
C ASN A 204 5.58 2.70 9.16
N PHE A 205 6.53 3.14 9.99
CA PHE A 205 7.83 3.63 9.53
C PHE A 205 8.65 2.55 8.80
N ASN A 206 8.75 1.36 9.40
CA ASN A 206 9.47 0.24 8.80
C ASN A 206 8.76 -0.30 7.56
N LEU A 207 7.43 -0.31 7.54
CA LEU A 207 6.63 -0.67 6.36
C LEU A 207 6.91 0.27 5.19
N ALA A 208 6.83 1.59 5.43
CA ALA A 208 7.14 2.59 4.43
C ALA A 208 8.59 2.45 3.90
N ASN A 209 9.56 2.21 4.79
CA ASN A 209 10.96 2.01 4.39
C ASN A 209 11.19 0.71 3.63
N LEU A 210 10.55 -0.39 4.06
CA LEU A 210 10.63 -1.67 3.35
C LEU A 210 10.08 -1.52 1.93
N PHE A 211 8.90 -0.91 1.80
CA PHE A 211 8.32 -0.61 0.50
C PHE A 211 9.27 0.24 -0.36
N ASN A 212 9.78 1.35 0.19
CA ASN A 212 10.67 2.24 -0.55
C ASN A 212 11.97 1.54 -1.00
N ARG A 213 12.57 0.70 -0.14
CA ARG A 213 13.78 -0.06 -0.48
C ARG A 213 13.54 -1.11 -1.54
N CYS A 214 12.40 -1.81 -1.47
CA CYS A 214 12.08 -2.88 -2.41
C CYS A 214 11.62 -2.37 -3.78
N TYR A 215 10.97 -1.21 -3.83
CA TYR A 215 10.19 -0.82 -5.01
C TYR A 215 10.46 0.60 -5.56
N VAL A 216 11.16 1.47 -4.82
CA VAL A 216 11.32 2.88 -5.20
C VAL A 216 12.77 3.25 -5.49
N ASP A 217 13.73 2.77 -4.70
CA ASP A 217 15.11 3.26 -4.77
C ASP A 217 15.82 2.93 -6.10
N ASP A 218 15.40 1.86 -6.80
CA ASP A 218 16.03 1.36 -8.04
C ASP A 218 15.27 1.68 -9.35
N VAL A 219 14.15 2.41 -9.29
CA VAL A 219 13.28 2.63 -10.46
C VAL A 219 13.38 4.08 -10.98
N PRO A 220 13.84 4.31 -12.22
CA PRO A 220 13.82 5.64 -12.84
C PRO A 220 12.39 5.99 -13.29
N LEU A 221 11.77 6.96 -12.60
CA LEU A 221 10.40 7.40 -12.90
C LEU A 221 10.37 8.70 -13.71
N PRO A 222 9.51 8.82 -14.73
CA PRO A 222 9.40 10.03 -15.53
C PRO A 222 8.74 11.18 -14.75
N PRO A 223 9.19 12.43 -14.90
CA PRO A 223 8.56 13.57 -14.22
C PRO A 223 7.16 13.82 -14.76
N LEU A 224 6.15 13.79 -13.87
CA LEU A 224 4.76 14.04 -14.22
C LEU A 224 4.34 15.50 -13.93
N ALA A 225 3.65 16.12 -14.87
CA ALA A 225 3.14 17.48 -14.72
C ALA A 225 2.13 17.57 -13.56
N GLY A 226 2.50 18.29 -12.49
CA GLY A 226 1.66 18.45 -11.30
C GLY A 226 1.74 17.32 -10.27
N ALA A 227 2.64 16.35 -10.45
CA ALA A 227 3.09 15.49 -9.36
C ALA A 227 4.22 16.18 -8.56
N PRO A 228 4.47 15.79 -7.29
CA PRO A 228 5.61 16.29 -6.53
C PRO A 228 6.94 16.04 -7.29
N LYS A 229 7.86 17.02 -7.26
CA LYS A 229 9.20 16.92 -7.90
C LYS A 229 10.15 15.93 -7.20
N VAL A 230 9.79 15.45 -6.02
CA VAL A 230 10.61 14.56 -5.17
C VAL A 230 10.36 13.11 -5.59
N ARG A 231 11.39 12.24 -5.49
CA ARG A 231 11.22 10.79 -5.67
C ARG A 231 9.99 10.33 -4.87
N PRO A 232 9.04 9.60 -5.48
CA PRO A 232 7.80 9.20 -4.82
C PRO A 232 8.14 8.15 -3.75
N LYS A 233 8.52 8.61 -2.56
CA LYS A 233 8.73 7.76 -1.39
C LYS A 233 7.44 7.72 -0.60
N LEU A 234 6.97 6.52 -0.31
CA LEU A 234 5.87 6.30 0.61
C LEU A 234 6.30 6.82 1.99
N SER A 235 5.52 7.73 2.57
CA SER A 235 5.78 8.24 3.92
C SER A 235 5.09 7.38 4.97
N GLU A 236 5.61 7.38 6.21
CA GLU A 236 4.95 6.73 7.36
C GLU A 236 3.51 7.22 7.53
N VAL A 237 3.27 8.52 7.37
CA VAL A 237 1.94 9.13 7.49
C VAL A 237 1.02 8.61 6.39
N THR A 238 1.48 8.59 5.14
CA THR A 238 0.70 8.06 4.01
C THR A 238 0.39 6.57 4.21
N CYS A 239 1.36 5.80 4.71
CA CYS A 239 1.17 4.38 5.01
C CYS A 239 0.11 4.16 6.09
N ARG A 240 0.20 4.87 7.22
CA ARG A 240 -0.81 4.83 8.28
C ARG A 240 -2.20 5.22 7.78
N ASP A 241 -2.30 6.37 7.10
CA ASP A 241 -3.58 6.87 6.61
C ASP A 241 -4.22 5.88 5.60
N ALA A 242 -3.42 5.17 4.80
CA ALA A 242 -3.90 4.12 3.90
C ALA A 242 -4.56 2.96 4.66
N LEU A 243 -3.86 2.48 5.68
CA LEU A 243 -4.32 1.38 6.53
C LEU A 243 -5.59 1.74 7.30
N ASP A 244 -5.64 2.96 7.84
CA ASP A 244 -6.84 3.47 8.51
C ASP A 244 -8.03 3.51 7.56
N ILE A 245 -7.86 4.05 6.34
CA ILE A 245 -8.94 4.11 5.34
C ILE A 245 -9.36 2.71 4.90
N ASN A 246 -8.42 1.79 4.64
CA ASN A 246 -8.74 0.41 4.25
C ASN A 246 -9.55 -0.29 5.35
N SER A 247 -9.14 -0.15 6.61
CA SER A 247 -9.85 -0.70 7.76
C SER A 247 -11.27 -0.15 7.89
N LEU A 248 -11.43 1.17 7.74
CA LEU A 248 -12.75 1.82 7.74
C LEU A 248 -13.63 1.33 6.59
N LEU A 249 -13.07 1.19 5.39
CA LEU A 249 -13.80 0.71 4.22
C LEU A 249 -14.27 -0.73 4.42
N GLN A 250 -13.38 -1.64 4.81
CA GLN A 250 -13.72 -3.03 5.10
C GLN A 250 -14.82 -3.13 6.17
N LYS A 251 -14.68 -2.35 7.25
CA LYS A 251 -15.65 -2.38 8.35
C LYS A 251 -17.02 -1.90 7.91
N LEU A 252 -17.09 -0.77 7.21
CA LEU A 252 -18.37 -0.22 6.76
C LEU A 252 -18.99 -1.09 5.66
N GLU A 253 -18.18 -1.67 4.77
CA GLU A 253 -18.63 -2.63 3.77
C GLU A 253 -19.26 -3.86 4.42
N SER A 254 -18.63 -4.43 5.45
CA SER A 254 -19.20 -5.55 6.21
C SER A 254 -20.53 -5.22 6.88
N ALA A 255 -20.79 -3.95 7.16
CA ALA A 255 -22.03 -3.44 7.72
C ALA A 255 -23.03 -2.95 6.65
N GLY A 256 -22.76 -3.12 5.36
CA GLY A 256 -23.61 -2.64 4.27
C GLY A 256 -23.67 -1.12 4.15
N ALA A 257 -22.67 -0.40 4.67
CA ALA A 257 -22.60 1.06 4.71
C ALA A 257 -21.45 1.62 3.84
N CYS A 258 -21.53 2.91 3.50
CA CYS A 258 -20.45 3.64 2.81
C CYS A 258 -19.69 4.53 3.79
N LEU A 259 -18.36 4.65 3.59
CA LEU A 259 -17.57 5.68 4.25
C LEU A 259 -17.97 7.08 3.75
N ARG A 260 -18.45 7.92 4.66
CA ARG A 260 -18.80 9.32 4.37
C ARG A 260 -17.91 10.24 5.17
N VAL A 261 -17.24 11.15 4.48
CA VAL A 261 -16.33 12.11 5.11
C VAL A 261 -16.67 13.55 4.75
N ASP A 262 -16.42 14.45 5.70
CA ASP A 262 -16.54 15.88 5.49
C ASP A 262 -15.30 16.40 4.76
N THR A 263 -15.52 17.10 3.65
CA THR A 263 -14.41 17.66 2.86
C THR A 263 -14.04 19.09 3.25
N SER A 264 -14.80 19.71 4.15
CA SER A 264 -14.54 21.05 4.67
C SER A 264 -13.51 21.06 5.81
N VAL A 265 -13.32 19.93 6.49
CA VAL A 265 -12.29 19.77 7.52
C VAL A 265 -10.91 19.54 6.89
N ALA A 266 -9.87 19.86 7.68
CA ALA A 266 -8.48 19.65 7.29
C ALA A 266 -8.24 18.16 6.90
N PRO A 267 -7.43 17.87 5.85
CA PRO A 267 -7.23 16.52 5.34
C PRO A 267 -6.89 15.47 6.41
N GLU A 268 -6.05 15.84 7.38
CA GLU A 268 -5.59 15.03 8.51
C GLU A 268 -6.71 14.66 9.50
N HIS A 269 -7.81 15.40 9.52
CA HIS A 269 -8.94 15.16 10.44
C HIS A 269 -10.16 14.57 9.73
N ARG A 270 -10.07 14.38 8.41
CA ARG A 270 -11.20 13.98 7.55
C ARG A 270 -11.85 12.66 7.97
N TYR A 271 -11.06 11.73 8.50
CA TYR A 271 -11.51 10.39 8.86
C TYR A 271 -11.80 10.23 10.36
N HIS A 272 -11.38 11.17 11.21
CA HIS A 272 -11.49 11.06 12.67
C HIS A 272 -12.91 10.75 13.16
N LYS A 273 -13.92 11.38 12.56
CA LYS A 273 -15.33 11.12 12.92
C LYS A 273 -15.74 9.68 12.62
N ALA A 274 -15.32 9.13 11.48
CA ALA A 274 -15.62 7.75 11.10
C ALA A 274 -14.85 6.76 11.98
N MET A 275 -13.58 7.05 12.28
CA MET A 275 -12.76 6.26 13.22
C MET A 275 -13.41 6.22 14.60
N LYS A 276 -13.81 7.38 15.15
CA LYS A 276 -14.48 7.47 16.44
C LYS A 276 -15.77 6.64 16.47
N ALA A 277 -16.60 6.73 15.42
CA ALA A 277 -17.83 5.95 15.34
C ALA A 277 -17.58 4.43 15.31
N VAL A 278 -16.53 3.98 14.61
CA VAL A 278 -16.15 2.55 14.60
C VAL A 278 -15.63 2.12 15.97
N VAL A 279 -14.79 2.93 16.63
CA VAL A 279 -14.29 2.63 17.99
C VAL A 279 -15.43 2.58 19.01
N GLU A 280 -16.38 3.53 18.95
CA GLU A 280 -17.57 3.53 19.80
C GLU A 280 -18.43 2.28 19.54
N TRP A 281 -18.62 1.91 18.28
CA TRP A 281 -19.31 0.66 17.93
C TRP A 281 -18.59 -0.58 18.47
N ILE A 282 -17.26 -0.65 18.36
CA ILE A 282 -16.48 -1.76 18.95
C ILE A 282 -16.60 -1.76 20.48
N ALA A 283 -16.63 -0.60 21.12
CA ALA A 283 -16.78 -0.52 22.58
C ALA A 283 -18.16 -0.99 23.06
N LEU A 284 -19.22 -0.73 22.28
CA LEU A 284 -20.60 -1.10 22.60
C LEU A 284 -20.95 -2.54 22.20
N GLU A 285 -20.57 -2.94 20.98
CA GLU A 285 -20.99 -4.17 20.30
C GLU A 285 -19.82 -5.15 20.06
N GLY A 286 -18.61 -4.81 20.51
CA GLY A 286 -17.47 -5.71 20.50
C GLY A 286 -17.77 -6.99 21.27
N SER A 287 -16.92 -8.02 21.08
CA SER A 287 -17.22 -9.34 21.66
C SER A 287 -17.55 -9.23 23.16
N LYS A 288 -18.49 -10.05 23.64
CA LYS A 288 -18.80 -10.18 25.09
C LYS A 288 -17.57 -10.52 25.95
N HIS A 289 -16.45 -10.85 25.31
CA HIS A 289 -15.17 -11.17 25.93
C HIS A 289 -14.17 -9.99 25.91
N HIS A 290 -14.56 -8.77 25.50
CA HIS A 290 -13.67 -7.60 25.47
C HIS A 290 -13.04 -7.28 26.85
N ASN A 291 -13.72 -7.63 27.94
CA ASN A 291 -13.24 -7.54 29.33
C ASN A 291 -12.92 -8.92 29.96
N HIS A 292 -12.76 -9.97 29.16
CA HIS A 292 -12.52 -11.31 29.69
C HIS A 292 -11.14 -11.43 30.34
N ALA A 293 -11.13 -11.83 31.61
CA ALA A 293 -9.93 -12.14 32.38
C ALA A 293 -10.13 -13.48 33.12
N CYS A 294 -9.88 -14.60 32.44
CA CYS A 294 -9.79 -15.91 33.10
C CYS A 294 -8.34 -16.25 33.47
N SER A 295 -8.16 -17.38 34.17
CA SER A 295 -6.85 -17.93 34.54
C SER A 295 -5.95 -18.31 33.35
N ALA A 296 -6.51 -18.41 32.14
CA ALA A 296 -5.74 -18.53 30.90
C ALA A 296 -5.34 -17.15 30.32
N CYS A 297 -6.13 -16.11 30.55
CA CYS A 297 -5.88 -14.75 30.05
C CYS A 297 -5.05 -13.88 30.99
N VAL A 298 -5.07 -14.14 32.30
CA VAL A 298 -4.26 -13.42 33.29
C VAL A 298 -3.69 -14.41 34.30
N ARG A 299 -2.38 -14.36 34.53
CA ARG A 299 -1.68 -15.13 35.56
C ARG A 299 -0.87 -14.19 36.43
N VAL A 300 -1.17 -14.15 37.73
CA VAL A 300 -0.37 -13.42 38.71
C VAL A 300 0.77 -14.34 39.16
N ILE A 301 2.01 -13.86 39.08
CA ILE A 301 3.20 -14.59 39.50
C ILE A 301 4.02 -13.78 40.50
N PRO A 302 4.63 -14.42 41.51
CA PRO A 302 5.61 -13.75 42.35
C PRO A 302 6.88 -13.46 41.54
N LEU A 303 7.30 -12.20 41.51
CA LEU A 303 8.56 -11.77 40.90
C LEU A 303 9.65 -11.68 41.97
N PRO A 304 10.86 -12.19 41.67
CA PRO A 304 12.00 -12.02 42.55
C PRO A 304 12.42 -10.54 42.57
N THR A 305 12.55 -9.97 43.76
CA THR A 305 13.14 -8.65 43.98
C THR A 305 14.41 -8.78 44.80
N ALA A 306 15.36 -7.87 44.60
CA ALA A 306 16.63 -7.82 45.34
C ALA A 306 16.45 -7.83 46.88
N ASP A 307 15.31 -7.36 47.37
CA ASP A 307 15.04 -7.16 48.80
C ASP A 307 14.32 -8.35 49.48
N GLY A 308 14.14 -9.47 48.76
CA GLY A 308 13.49 -10.68 49.29
C GLY A 308 11.98 -10.59 49.53
N ARG A 309 11.33 -9.47 49.23
CA ARG A 309 9.86 -9.29 49.33
C ARG A 309 9.20 -9.67 48.00
N ALA A 310 8.38 -10.71 47.99
CA ALA A 310 7.67 -11.13 46.78
C ALA A 310 6.80 -9.98 46.23
N LYS A 311 7.20 -9.38 45.10
CA LYS A 311 6.35 -8.44 44.37
C LYS A 311 5.47 -9.24 43.42
N LEU A 312 4.16 -9.03 43.47
CA LEU A 312 3.26 -9.69 42.53
C LEU A 312 3.41 -9.01 41.15
N GLY A 313 3.87 -9.77 40.17
CA GLY A 313 3.74 -9.45 38.76
C GLY A 313 2.50 -10.11 38.19
N TYR A 314 2.04 -9.65 37.02
CA TYR A 314 1.00 -10.34 36.27
C TYR A 314 1.42 -10.48 34.81
N ILE A 315 1.09 -11.63 34.24
CA ILE A 315 1.20 -11.93 32.82
C ILE A 315 -0.23 -11.91 32.28
N ARG A 316 -0.53 -11.00 31.35
CA ARG A 316 -1.82 -10.93 30.68
C ARG A 316 -1.65 -11.36 29.23
N ALA A 317 -2.33 -12.43 28.83
CA ALA A 317 -2.56 -12.72 27.42
C ALA A 317 -3.62 -11.72 26.92
N VAL A 318 -3.16 -10.76 26.13
CA VAL A 318 -4.04 -9.82 25.45
C VAL A 318 -4.31 -10.41 24.07
N VAL A 319 -5.57 -10.72 23.77
CA VAL A 319 -5.99 -10.96 22.38
C VAL A 319 -6.27 -9.59 21.79
N THR A 320 -5.22 -8.95 21.29
CA THR A 320 -5.34 -7.92 20.26
C THR A 320 -5.46 -8.64 18.92
N ASP A 321 -6.18 -8.07 17.95
CA ASP A 321 -6.24 -8.61 16.57
C ASP A 321 -4.87 -8.62 15.83
N GLY A 322 -3.77 -8.39 16.55
CA GLY A 322 -2.40 -8.73 16.18
C GLY A 322 -1.56 -8.90 17.44
N ILE A 323 -0.70 -9.93 17.49
CA ILE A 323 0.34 -10.04 18.52
C ILE A 323 1.38 -8.96 18.21
N THR A 324 1.54 -7.94 19.06
CA THR A 324 2.64 -6.99 18.93
C THR A 324 3.92 -7.59 19.50
N ILE A 325 4.73 -8.24 18.65
CA ILE A 325 6.12 -8.60 19.02
C ILE A 325 7.01 -7.42 18.62
N GLY A 326 7.12 -6.43 19.51
CA GLY A 326 8.00 -5.28 19.34
C GLY A 326 8.82 -5.03 20.59
N HIS A 327 10.09 -4.67 20.43
CA HIS A 327 10.87 -4.13 21.54
C HIS A 327 10.30 -2.76 21.94
N TRP A 328 10.09 -2.57 23.24
CA TRP A 328 9.72 -1.28 23.82
C TRP A 328 10.66 -0.20 23.31
N ARG A 329 10.11 0.84 22.67
CA ARG A 329 10.87 1.90 22.01
C ARG A 329 10.70 3.23 22.69
N CYS A 330 11.70 4.09 22.53
CA CYS A 330 11.61 5.49 22.91
C CYS A 330 10.43 6.18 22.21
N THR A 331 9.63 6.91 23.01
CA THR A 331 8.42 7.63 22.56
C THR A 331 8.74 9.01 21.97
N ALA A 332 10.02 9.39 21.90
CA ALA A 332 10.41 10.66 21.29
C ALA A 332 9.91 10.74 19.84
N THR A 333 9.13 11.78 19.54
CA THR A 333 8.55 11.95 18.20
C THR A 333 9.59 12.41 17.20
N SER A 334 9.38 12.18 15.91
CA SER A 334 10.29 12.64 14.85
C SER A 334 10.46 14.17 14.83
N GLU A 335 9.52 14.94 15.38
CA GLU A 335 9.69 16.39 15.57
C GLU A 335 10.66 16.67 16.74
N GLN A 336 10.47 16.02 17.89
CA GLN A 336 11.34 16.18 19.05
C GLN A 336 12.78 15.76 18.74
N LEU A 337 12.97 14.65 18.03
CA LEU A 337 14.29 14.20 17.62
C LEU A 337 14.97 15.20 16.66
N ARG A 338 14.20 15.85 15.78
CA ARG A 338 14.71 16.93 14.91
C ARG A 338 15.08 18.18 15.69
N GLU A 339 14.26 18.58 16.66
CA GLU A 339 14.57 19.69 17.57
C GLU A 339 15.87 19.44 18.32
N LEU A 340 16.01 18.24 18.92
CA LEU A 340 17.20 17.87 19.67
C LEU A 340 18.46 17.82 18.79
N ALA A 341 18.37 17.20 17.60
CA ALA A 341 19.48 17.16 16.67
C ALA A 341 19.93 18.55 16.22
N ASN A 342 18.98 19.47 15.97
CA ASN A 342 19.30 20.85 15.64
C ASN A 342 20.04 21.57 16.78
N VAL A 343 19.57 21.39 18.03
CA VAL A 343 20.25 21.93 19.22
C VAL A 343 21.67 21.39 19.36
N ASP A 344 21.90 20.12 19.03
CA ASP A 344 23.21 19.47 19.11
C ASP A 344 24.11 19.73 17.88
N GLY A 345 23.64 20.49 16.89
CA GLY A 345 24.35 20.68 15.61
C GLY A 345 24.50 19.38 14.79
N GLN A 346 23.66 18.39 15.06
CA GLN A 346 23.65 17.09 14.39
C GLN A 346 22.64 17.08 13.22
N PRO A 347 22.86 16.23 12.21
CA PRO A 347 21.85 16.02 11.17
C PRO A 347 20.57 15.44 11.78
N ALA A 348 19.43 15.89 11.25
CA ALA A 348 18.13 15.35 11.62
C ALA A 348 18.11 13.81 11.47
N PRO A 349 17.72 13.06 12.51
CA PRO A 349 17.72 11.61 12.45
C PRO A 349 16.71 11.11 11.41
N ASN A 350 17.11 10.09 10.66
CA ASN A 350 16.27 9.44 9.66
C ASN A 350 15.45 8.31 10.30
N GLY A 351 14.45 8.70 11.10
CA GLY A 351 13.52 7.77 11.74
C GLY A 351 13.39 7.93 13.24
N PRO A 352 12.73 6.96 13.91
CA PRO A 352 12.57 6.98 15.35
C PRO A 352 13.88 6.65 16.06
N CYS A 353 13.95 6.99 17.35
CA CYS A 353 15.06 6.57 18.19
C CYS A 353 15.09 5.04 18.31
N THR A 354 16.25 4.45 17.99
CA THR A 354 16.50 3.01 18.03
C THR A 354 17.19 2.55 19.31
N THR A 355 17.57 3.50 20.19
CA THR A 355 18.18 3.20 21.49
C THR A 355 17.18 2.46 22.37
N PRO A 356 17.53 1.28 22.92
CA PRO A 356 16.63 0.50 23.75
C PRO A 356 16.26 1.25 25.04
N LEU A 357 15.06 0.98 25.53
CA LEU A 357 14.63 1.40 26.87
C LEU A 357 15.32 0.55 27.94
N ALA A 358 15.63 1.15 29.09
CA ALA A 358 16.20 0.41 30.22
C ALA A 358 15.13 -0.48 30.90
N SER A 359 13.88 -0.03 30.90
CA SER A 359 12.72 -0.75 31.41
C SER A 359 11.50 -0.59 30.49
N VAL A 360 10.59 -1.56 30.55
CA VAL A 360 9.28 -1.53 29.86
C VAL A 360 8.37 -0.39 30.34
N SER A 361 8.64 0.13 31.54
CA SER A 361 7.94 1.28 32.11
C SER A 361 8.47 2.63 31.61
N ASP A 362 9.62 2.66 30.93
CA ASP A 362 10.27 3.90 30.54
C ASP A 362 9.65 4.46 29.27
N ARG A 363 9.37 5.76 29.27
CA ARG A 363 8.83 6.44 28.08
C ARG A 363 9.92 6.78 27.05
N PHE A 364 11.13 7.04 27.53
CA PHE A 364 12.26 7.46 26.70
C PHE A 364 13.49 6.64 27.02
N CYS A 365 14.39 6.48 26.05
CA CYS A 365 15.70 5.88 26.30
C CYS A 365 16.50 6.77 27.27
N PRO A 366 17.57 6.25 27.90
CA PRO A 366 18.34 6.99 28.90
C PRO A 366 18.79 8.39 28.44
N GLU A 367 19.19 8.50 27.17
CA GLU A 367 19.60 9.77 26.55
C GLU A 367 18.44 10.77 26.46
N HIS A 368 17.30 10.35 25.91
CA HIS A 368 16.14 11.20 25.71
C HIS A 368 15.38 11.48 27.00
N HIS A 369 15.47 10.62 28.01
CA HIS A 369 14.84 10.84 29.31
C HIS A 369 15.35 12.12 29.97
N ASN A 370 16.65 12.39 29.88
CA ASN A 370 17.23 13.59 30.47
C ASN A 370 16.72 14.89 29.83
N ARG A 371 16.33 14.83 28.56
CA ARG A 371 15.95 16.02 27.77
C ARG A 371 14.43 16.19 27.63
N LEU A 372 13.70 15.09 27.58
CA LEU A 372 12.25 15.06 27.33
C LEU A 372 11.44 14.47 28.48
N GLY A 373 12.09 13.85 29.48
CA GLY A 373 11.45 13.13 30.59
C GLY A 373 10.48 13.98 31.40
N LYS A 374 10.73 15.29 31.49
CA LYS A 374 9.86 16.25 32.17
C LYS A 374 8.65 16.68 31.35
N ARG A 375 8.60 16.41 30.04
CA ARG A 375 7.50 16.86 29.18
C ARG A 375 6.19 16.14 29.52
N CYS A 376 5.09 16.81 29.29
CA CYS A 376 3.75 16.24 29.35
C CYS A 376 3.63 14.99 28.46
N VAL A 377 2.96 13.95 28.98
CA VAL A 377 2.76 12.68 28.26
C VAL A 377 1.84 12.83 27.05
N ALA A 378 0.90 13.79 27.07
CA ALA A 378 0.05 14.11 25.93
C ALA A 378 0.89 14.75 24.81
N GLN A 379 1.37 13.93 23.88
CA GLN A 379 2.10 14.41 22.70
C GLN A 379 1.12 15.04 21.69
N PRO A 380 1.48 16.12 20.99
CA PRO A 380 2.81 16.74 20.90
C PRO A 380 3.04 17.93 21.88
N CYS A 381 2.46 17.90 23.09
CA CYS A 381 2.62 18.99 24.04
C CYS A 381 4.10 19.27 24.39
N LYS A 382 4.48 20.54 24.33
CA LYS A 382 5.84 21.02 24.67
C LYS A 382 5.96 21.50 26.12
N ARG A 383 4.86 21.53 26.88
CA ARG A 383 4.86 21.92 28.30
C ARG A 383 5.42 20.78 29.16
N ASP A 384 6.02 21.15 30.28
CA ASP A 384 6.42 20.19 31.30
C ASP A 384 5.20 19.65 32.06
N ALA A 385 5.31 18.41 32.51
CA ALA A 385 4.36 17.80 33.41
C ALA A 385 4.44 18.47 34.78
N THR A 386 3.29 18.58 35.46
CA THR A 386 3.24 19.09 36.82
C THR A 386 3.91 18.09 37.75
N ASN A 387 4.64 18.56 38.77
CA ASN A 387 5.37 17.71 39.71
C ASN A 387 4.49 16.58 40.27
N GLY A 388 4.96 15.33 40.15
CA GLY A 388 4.24 14.14 40.61
C GLY A 388 3.14 13.64 39.68
N THR A 389 2.93 14.26 38.52
CA THR A 389 1.93 13.85 37.51
C THR A 389 2.57 13.56 36.16
N ALA A 390 1.85 12.87 35.26
CA ALA A 390 2.33 12.58 33.91
C ALA A 390 1.97 13.67 32.88
N THR A 391 1.08 14.60 33.22
CA THR A 391 0.48 15.59 32.33
C THR A 391 0.81 17.02 32.80
N CYS A 392 0.69 18.01 31.92
CA CYS A 392 0.73 19.41 32.33
C CYS A 392 -0.60 19.84 32.96
N ASP A 393 -0.71 21.13 33.28
CA ASP A 393 -1.86 21.80 33.89
C ASP A 393 -3.08 21.98 32.96
N LEU A 394 -2.99 21.54 31.70
CA LEU A 394 -4.10 21.63 30.76
C LEU A 394 -5.17 20.58 31.08
N GLN A 395 -6.38 21.05 31.38
CA GLN A 395 -7.52 20.21 31.74
C GLN A 395 -7.80 19.11 30.68
N GLU A 396 -7.69 19.45 29.39
CA GLU A 396 -7.83 18.47 28.29
C GLU A 396 -6.80 17.32 28.37
N HIS A 397 -5.58 17.58 28.85
CA HIS A 397 -4.56 16.54 29.00
C HIS A 397 -4.72 15.73 30.28
N VAL A 398 -5.29 16.34 31.32
CA VAL A 398 -5.61 15.66 32.59
C VAL A 398 -6.80 14.73 32.42
N ASP A 399 -7.83 15.18 31.68
CA ASP A 399 -9.06 14.43 31.44
C ASP A 399 -8.96 13.44 30.28
N ALA A 400 -7.91 13.56 29.45
CA ALA A 400 -7.62 12.55 28.44
C ALA A 400 -7.37 11.21 29.14
N PRO A 401 -8.09 10.13 28.79
CA PRO A 401 -7.71 8.80 29.27
C PRO A 401 -6.23 8.60 28.93
N PRO A 402 -5.42 7.98 29.82
CA PRO A 402 -4.01 7.75 29.53
C PRO A 402 -3.96 7.13 28.16
N ALA A 403 -3.33 7.83 27.20
CA ALA A 403 -3.23 7.37 25.84
C ALA A 403 -2.67 5.96 25.95
N LEU A 404 -3.53 4.96 25.74
CA LEU A 404 -3.10 3.59 25.51
C LEU A 404 -2.10 3.77 24.38
N GLY A 405 -0.83 3.54 24.72
CA GLY A 405 0.29 4.02 23.95
C GLY A 405 0.06 3.74 22.49
N HIS A 406 0.44 4.69 21.64
CA HIS A 406 0.57 4.44 20.21
C HIS A 406 1.29 3.08 20.03
N CYS A 407 0.52 2.05 19.74
CA CYS A 407 0.97 0.73 19.32
C CYS A 407 0.87 0.69 17.81
#